data_AF-A0A7V6A5X1-F1
#
_entry.id   AF-A0A7V6A5X1-F1
#
_cell.length_a   1.000
_cell.length_b   1.000
_cell.length_c   1.000
_cell.angle_alpha   90.00
_cell.angle_beta   90.00
_cell.angle_gamma   90.00
#
_symmetry.space_group_name_H-M   'P 1'
#
loop_
_entity.id
_entity.type
_entity.pdbx_description
1 polymer ?
#
loop_
_entity_poly.entity_id
_entity_poly.type
_entity_poly.pdbx_seq_one_letter_code
_entity_poly.pdbx_strand_id
1 'polypeptide(L)'
;MPKSGPGQEGSRILGNVILEQDQLILEVQGEQRFALGKRRLETALAGLIQHRQDTARTLEEMWDDRPSDETMDDHESEISPKVNQAIIKDYLDEHYRQWLDTPLPALNGKSPRNAVKTSQGRRRVEDLLRELEYHHENIREYDISWIRKELGR
;
A
#
# COMPACT_ATOMS: atom_id res chain seq x y z
N MET A 1 19.13 17.26 14.31
CA MET A 1 18.58 18.10 13.22
C MET A 1 18.72 17.33 11.92
N PRO A 2 17.64 16.89 11.27
CA PRO A 2 17.78 16.21 9.98
C PRO A 2 17.91 17.28 8.87
N LYS A 3 18.94 17.11 8.04
CA LYS A 3 19.18 17.92 6.84
C LYS A 3 18.40 17.29 5.68
N SER A 4 17.48 18.04 5.08
CA SER A 4 16.80 17.68 3.83
C SER A 4 17.60 18.25 2.66
N GLY A 5 18.12 17.38 1.78
CA GLY A 5 18.74 17.77 0.50
C GLY A 5 17.69 17.90 -0.61
N PRO A 6 18.01 18.59 -1.73
CA PRO A 6 17.04 18.86 -2.79
C PRO A 6 16.83 17.61 -3.65
N GLY A 7 15.62 17.02 -3.60
CA GLY A 7 15.23 15.97 -4.56
C GLY A 7 14.28 14.86 -4.07
N GLN A 8 13.95 14.78 -2.77
CA GLN A 8 12.96 13.81 -2.28
C GLN A 8 12.14 14.45 -1.15
N GLU A 9 11.06 15.16 -1.49
CA GLU A 9 9.94 15.23 -0.55
C GLU A 9 9.27 13.87 -0.58
N GLY A 10 9.71 12.97 0.31
CA GLY A 10 9.03 11.69 0.54
C GLY A 10 7.63 11.98 1.05
N SER A 11 6.66 12.11 0.16
CA SER A 11 5.26 12.27 0.52
C SER A 11 4.77 10.94 1.08
N ARG A 12 4.63 10.85 2.40
CA ARG A 12 4.03 9.70 3.06
C ARG A 12 2.54 9.61 2.70
N ILE A 13 2.07 8.45 2.26
CA ILE A 13 0.63 8.20 2.11
C ILE A 13 0.00 8.15 3.50
N LEU A 14 -1.03 8.98 3.72
CA LEU A 14 -1.76 9.06 4.99
C LEU A 14 -3.10 8.33 4.94
N GLY A 15 -3.49 7.83 3.77
CA GLY A 15 -4.78 7.23 3.48
C GLY A 15 -5.14 7.38 2.00
N ASN A 16 -6.13 6.61 1.57
CA ASN A 16 -6.72 6.70 0.25
C ASN A 16 -8.03 7.48 0.33
N VAL A 17 -8.27 8.33 -0.67
CA VAL A 17 -9.56 8.99 -0.86
C VAL A 17 -10.09 8.56 -2.22
N ILE A 18 -11.19 7.83 -2.20
CA ILE A 18 -11.83 7.27 -3.39
C ILE A 18 -13.11 8.08 -3.63
N LEU A 19 -13.28 8.55 -4.86
CA LEU A 19 -14.51 9.21 -5.28
C LEU A 19 -15.27 8.29 -6.23
N GLU A 20 -16.40 7.79 -5.76
CA GLU A 20 -17.39 7.08 -6.55
C GLU A 20 -18.50 8.03 -7.01
N GLN A 21 -19.52 7.50 -7.71
CA GLN A 21 -20.57 8.33 -8.33
C GLN A 21 -21.33 9.22 -7.34
N ASP A 22 -21.62 8.71 -6.13
CA ASP A 22 -22.39 9.41 -5.09
C ASP A 22 -21.70 9.41 -3.73
N GLN A 23 -20.47 8.91 -3.63
CA GLN A 23 -19.78 8.68 -2.36
C GLN A 23 -18.31 9.07 -2.42
N LEU A 24 -17.84 9.68 -1.34
CA LEU A 24 -16.41 9.90 -1.07
C LEU A 24 -16.02 9.03 0.11
N ILE A 25 -15.07 8.12 -0.13
CA ILE A 25 -14.63 7.12 0.83
C ILE A 25 -13.21 7.47 1.27
N LEU A 26 -13.01 7.57 2.60
CA LEU A 26 -11.70 7.70 3.22
C LEU A 26 -11.30 6.34 3.79
N GLU A 27 -10.25 5.74 3.24
CA GLU A 27 -9.67 4.50 3.76
C GLU A 27 -8.32 4.78 4.39
N VAL A 28 -8.17 4.40 5.65
CA VAL A 28 -6.95 4.63 6.43
C VAL A 28 -6.60 3.43 7.30
N GLN A 29 -5.32 3.28 7.57
CA GLN A 29 -4.83 2.37 8.59
C GLN A 29 -4.70 3.09 9.93
N GLY A 30 -5.63 2.84 10.85
CA GLY A 30 -5.55 3.31 12.24
C GLY A 30 -6.37 4.56 12.56
N GLU A 31 -6.86 4.60 13.80
CA GLU A 31 -7.82 5.60 14.29
C GLU A 31 -7.30 7.05 14.24
N GLN A 32 -6.02 7.26 14.57
CA GLN A 32 -5.43 8.61 14.56
C GLN A 32 -5.43 9.22 13.15
N ARG A 33 -5.17 8.40 12.13
CA ARG A 33 -5.22 8.85 10.72
C ARG A 33 -6.65 9.08 10.29
N PHE A 34 -7.59 8.26 10.75
CA PHE A 34 -9.01 8.43 10.47
C PHE A 34 -9.54 9.76 10.98
N ALA A 35 -9.30 10.05 12.26
CA ALA A 35 -9.72 11.31 12.86
C ALA A 35 -9.10 12.52 12.14
N LEU A 36 -7.82 12.44 11.78
CA LEU A 36 -7.14 13.51 11.06
C LEU A 36 -7.68 13.69 9.63
N GLY A 37 -7.84 12.60 8.88
CA GLY A 37 -8.33 12.61 7.50
C GLY A 37 -9.77 13.09 7.42
N LYS A 38 -10.64 12.59 8.30
CA LYS A 38 -12.05 12.99 8.40
C LYS A 38 -12.18 14.49 8.63
N ARG A 39 -11.48 15.03 9.63
CA ARG A 39 -11.48 16.47 9.92
C ARG A 39 -11.01 17.30 8.72
N ARG A 40 -9.97 16.84 8.00
CA ARG A 40 -9.45 17.53 6.82
C ARG A 40 -10.47 17.57 5.69
N LEU A 41 -11.13 16.45 5.41
CA LEU A 41 -12.17 16.36 4.38
C LEU A 41 -13.38 17.22 4.72
N GLU A 42 -13.87 17.15 5.95
CA GLU A 42 -14.99 17.98 6.44
C GLU A 42 -14.69 19.48 6.33
N THR A 43 -13.44 19.88 6.62
CA THR A 43 -13.02 21.28 6.51
C THR A 43 -12.89 21.72 5.04
N ALA A 44 -12.24 20.91 4.20
CA ALA A 44 -11.96 21.27 2.82
C ALA A 44 -13.19 21.23 1.91
N LEU A 45 -14.14 20.35 2.21
CA LEU A 45 -15.35 20.10 1.42
C LEU A 45 -16.62 20.52 2.17
N ALA A 46 -16.49 21.48 3.08
CA ALA A 46 -17.60 21.97 3.90
C ALA A 46 -18.79 22.37 3.03
N GLY A 47 -19.96 21.79 3.32
CA GLY A 47 -21.21 22.05 2.58
C GLY A 47 -21.36 21.29 1.26
N LEU A 48 -20.35 20.55 0.81
CA LEU A 48 -20.42 19.69 -0.38
C LEU A 48 -20.62 18.21 -0.04
N ILE A 49 -20.25 17.81 1.18
CA ILE A 49 -20.35 16.44 1.67
C ILE A 49 -21.21 16.38 2.93
N GLN A 50 -21.87 15.24 3.13
CA GLN A 50 -22.55 14.89 4.37
C GLN A 50 -21.96 13.59 4.88
N HIS A 51 -21.55 13.58 6.16
CA HIS A 51 -21.09 12.35 6.81
C HIS A 51 -22.22 11.32 6.85
N ARG A 52 -21.93 10.08 6.41
CA ARG A 52 -22.91 8.98 6.36
C ARG A 52 -22.65 7.92 7.42
N GLN A 53 -21.44 7.37 7.45
CA GLN A 53 -21.06 6.29 8.35
C GLN A 53 -19.55 6.25 8.58
N ASP A 54 -19.15 5.67 9.71
CA ASP A 54 -17.77 5.28 10.00
C ASP A 54 -17.73 3.76 10.16
N THR A 55 -16.71 3.11 9.60
CA THR A 55 -16.50 1.67 9.75
C THR A 55 -15.05 1.41 10.13
N ALA A 56 -14.84 0.59 11.15
CA ALA A 56 -13.54 0.05 11.50
C ALA A 56 -13.62 -1.47 11.33
N ARG A 57 -12.58 -2.05 10.74
CA ARG A 57 -12.42 -3.50 10.62
C ARG A 57 -11.04 -3.88 11.11
N THR A 58 -10.93 -5.02 11.78
CA THR A 58 -9.63 -5.60 12.14
C THR A 58 -9.01 -6.31 10.93
N LEU A 59 -7.73 -6.65 11.03
CA LEU A 59 -7.04 -7.41 9.98
C LEU A 59 -7.69 -8.79 9.77
N GLU A 60 -8.13 -9.41 10.85
CA GLU A 60 -8.80 -10.70 10.86
C GLU A 60 -10.14 -10.63 10.12
N GLU A 61 -10.96 -9.61 10.37
CA GLU A 61 -12.24 -9.39 9.68
C GLU A 61 -12.07 -9.09 8.18
N MET A 62 -10.93 -8.54 7.76
CA MET A 62 -10.63 -8.27 6.35
C MET A 62 -10.16 -9.52 5.59
N TRP A 63 -9.70 -10.57 6.28
CA TRP A 63 -9.28 -11.82 5.66
C TRP A 63 -10.45 -12.75 5.35
N ASP A 64 -11.51 -12.74 6.17
CA ASP A 64 -12.72 -13.56 5.97
C ASP A 64 -13.57 -13.14 4.75
N ASP A 65 -13.48 -11.87 4.32
CA ASP A 65 -14.36 -11.28 3.29
C ASP A 65 -13.78 -11.33 1.86
N ARG A 66 -12.59 -11.92 1.66
CA ARG A 66 -11.95 -11.95 0.33
C ARG A 66 -12.59 -13.03 -0.56
N PRO A 67 -13.20 -12.68 -1.72
CA PRO A 67 -13.52 -13.68 -2.72
C PRO A 67 -12.22 -14.36 -3.15
N SER A 68 -12.27 -15.69 -3.20
CA SER A 68 -11.16 -16.60 -3.46
C SER A 68 -10.65 -16.55 -4.90
N ASP A 69 -10.25 -15.37 -5.38
CA ASP A 69 -9.61 -15.22 -6.68
C ASP A 69 -8.22 -14.58 -6.54
N GLU A 70 -7.24 -15.41 -6.89
CA GLU A 70 -5.85 -15.14 -7.26
C GLU A 70 -4.82 -14.82 -6.14
N THR A 71 -4.27 -15.91 -5.60
CA THR A 71 -2.88 -16.08 -5.10
C THR A 71 -2.48 -15.45 -3.77
N MET A 72 -3.30 -15.62 -2.74
CA MET A 72 -2.79 -15.72 -1.37
C MET A 72 -3.18 -17.09 -0.83
N ASP A 73 -2.25 -18.03 -0.94
CA ASP A 73 -2.39 -19.36 -0.38
C ASP A 73 -2.46 -19.25 1.14
N ASP A 74 -3.50 -19.85 1.66
CA ASP A 74 -4.02 -19.75 3.02
C ASP A 74 -3.26 -20.72 3.92
N HIS A 75 -2.03 -20.35 4.30
CA HIS A 75 -1.18 -21.18 5.15
C HIS A 75 -0.47 -20.36 6.25
N GLU A 76 -1.24 -19.76 7.15
CA GLU A 76 -0.75 -19.48 8.51
C GLU A 76 -1.52 -20.30 9.54
N SER A 77 -1.38 -21.63 9.43
CA SER A 77 -1.75 -22.54 10.52
C SER A 77 -0.55 -22.71 11.47
N GLU A 78 -0.66 -22.11 12.65
CA GLU A 78 -0.20 -22.65 13.94
C GLU A 78 1.27 -23.14 14.04
N ILE A 79 2.25 -22.24 13.87
CA ILE A 79 3.66 -22.48 14.25
C ILE A 79 4.23 -21.23 14.96
N SER A 80 5.17 -21.44 15.89
CA SER A 80 5.75 -20.41 16.79
C SER A 80 6.20 -19.10 16.08
N PRO A 81 5.97 -17.90 16.67
CA PRO A 81 6.13 -16.60 16.00
C PRO A 81 7.48 -16.33 15.32
N LYS A 82 8.58 -16.89 15.83
CA LYS A 82 9.92 -16.67 15.27
C LYS A 82 10.26 -17.53 14.05
N VAL A 83 9.63 -18.70 13.92
CA VAL A 83 9.84 -19.58 12.75
C VAL A 83 9.05 -19.03 11.55
N ASN A 84 7.91 -18.39 11.82
CA ASN A 84 7.08 -17.75 10.80
C ASN A 84 7.78 -16.58 10.10
N GLN A 85 8.45 -15.69 10.84
CA GLN A 85 9.05 -14.48 10.26
C GLN A 85 10.04 -14.73 9.13
N ALA A 86 10.95 -15.71 9.28
CA ALA A 86 11.94 -15.99 8.25
C ALA A 86 11.30 -16.63 7.01
N ILE A 87 10.36 -17.54 7.21
CA ILE A 87 9.63 -18.22 6.14
C ILE A 87 8.75 -17.21 5.38
N ILE A 88 8.03 -16.34 6.09
CA ILE A 88 7.21 -15.26 5.53
C ILE A 88 8.11 -14.29 4.75
N LYS A 89 9.25 -13.88 5.31
CA LYS A 89 10.18 -12.99 4.62
C LYS A 89 10.70 -13.62 3.32
N ASP A 90 11.11 -14.88 3.34
CA ASP A 90 11.64 -15.53 2.14
C ASP A 90 10.55 -15.74 1.07
N TYR A 91 9.34 -16.07 1.50
CA TYR A 91 8.16 -16.11 0.63
C TYR A 91 7.87 -14.74 -0.01
N LEU A 92 7.85 -13.67 0.80
CA LEU A 92 7.62 -12.30 0.31
C LEU A 92 8.76 -11.83 -0.61
N ASP A 93 10.02 -12.15 -0.31
CA ASP A 93 11.17 -11.86 -1.17
C ASP A 93 10.97 -12.49 -2.55
N GLU A 94 10.58 -13.76 -2.61
CA GLU A 94 10.33 -14.45 -3.87
C GLU A 94 9.11 -13.88 -4.61
N HIS A 95 8.02 -13.64 -3.88
CA HIS A 95 6.81 -13.02 -4.43
C HIS A 95 7.12 -11.67 -5.09
N TYR A 96 7.86 -10.78 -4.43
CA TYR A 96 8.21 -9.49 -5.00
C TYR A 96 9.25 -9.57 -6.11
N ARG A 97 10.16 -10.56 -6.10
CA ARG A 97 11.04 -10.81 -7.26
C ARG A 97 10.23 -11.17 -8.49
N GLN A 98 9.21 -12.01 -8.35
CA GLN A 98 8.31 -12.34 -9.46
C GLN A 98 7.51 -11.11 -9.89
N TRP A 99 6.94 -10.35 -8.95
CA TRP A 99 6.22 -9.11 -9.23
C TRP A 99 7.05 -8.11 -10.06
N LEU A 100 8.36 -7.99 -9.80
CA LEU A 100 9.28 -7.12 -10.54
C LEU A 100 9.39 -7.46 -12.04
N ASP A 101 9.10 -8.72 -12.41
CA ASP A 101 9.14 -9.24 -13.78
C ASP A 101 7.74 -9.42 -14.39
N THR A 102 6.68 -9.39 -13.59
CA THR A 102 5.28 -9.55 -14.03
C THR A 102 4.74 -8.27 -14.72
N PRO A 103 4.16 -8.38 -15.93
CA PRO A 103 3.42 -7.28 -16.57
C PRO A 103 2.21 -6.82 -15.76
N LEU A 104 2.13 -5.51 -15.47
CA LEU A 104 1.03 -4.95 -14.67
C LEU A 104 0.13 -4.04 -15.51
N PRO A 105 -1.20 -4.15 -15.42
CA PRO A 105 -2.14 -3.23 -16.07
C PRO A 105 -1.87 -1.76 -15.73
N ALA A 106 -1.59 -1.45 -14.46
CA ALA A 106 -1.24 -0.10 -13.99
C ALA A 106 0.01 0.48 -14.70
N LEU A 107 0.89 -0.39 -15.19
CA LEU A 107 2.11 -0.04 -15.93
C LEU A 107 1.95 -0.18 -17.45
N ASN A 108 0.71 -0.16 -17.96
CA ASN A 108 0.37 -0.40 -19.38
C ASN A 108 0.91 -1.75 -19.90
N GLY A 109 0.80 -2.81 -19.10
CA GLY A 109 1.28 -4.15 -19.47
C GLY A 109 2.80 -4.28 -19.49
N LYS A 110 3.53 -3.41 -18.79
CA LYS A 110 4.98 -3.56 -18.56
C LYS A 110 5.23 -4.07 -17.15
N SER A 111 6.35 -4.76 -16.96
CA SER A 111 6.83 -5.07 -15.61
C SER A 111 7.46 -3.84 -14.94
N PRO A 112 7.51 -3.78 -13.60
CA PRO A 112 8.20 -2.72 -12.87
C PRO A 112 9.62 -2.46 -13.40
N ARG A 113 10.43 -3.51 -13.60
CA ARG A 113 11.80 -3.43 -14.17
C ARG A 113 11.85 -2.81 -15.56
N ASN A 114 10.83 -3.01 -16.38
CA ASN A 114 10.76 -2.43 -17.72
C ASN A 114 10.16 -1.03 -17.73
N ALA A 115 9.19 -0.74 -16.85
CA ALA A 115 8.53 0.55 -16.75
C ALA A 115 9.50 1.65 -16.31
N VAL A 116 10.41 1.35 -15.39
CA VAL A 116 11.40 2.31 -14.87
C VAL A 116 12.37 2.88 -15.91
N LYS A 117 12.44 2.29 -17.12
CA LYS A 117 13.27 2.78 -18.22
C LYS A 117 12.75 4.09 -18.83
N THR A 118 11.52 4.50 -18.51
CA THR A 118 10.90 5.72 -19.04
C THR A 118 10.51 6.67 -17.91
N SER A 119 10.56 7.99 -18.14
CA SER A 119 10.17 8.97 -17.11
C SER A 119 8.72 8.81 -16.65
N GLN A 120 7.80 8.48 -17.56
CA GLN A 120 6.41 8.21 -17.20
C GLN A 120 6.27 6.92 -16.38
N GLY A 121 6.92 5.84 -16.80
CA GLY A 121 6.86 4.58 -16.05
C GLY A 121 7.52 4.67 -14.68
N ARG A 122 8.59 5.47 -14.52
CA ARG A 122 9.17 5.76 -13.19
C ARG A 122 8.18 6.38 -12.22
N ARG A 123 7.36 7.34 -12.68
CA ARG A 123 6.33 7.96 -11.83
C ARG A 123 5.28 6.94 -11.38
N ARG A 124 4.80 6.12 -12.31
CA ARG A 124 3.81 5.07 -11.99
C ARG A 124 4.36 4.00 -11.05
N VAL A 125 5.60 3.57 -11.26
CA VAL A 125 6.29 2.65 -10.35
C VAL A 125 6.46 3.27 -8.97
N GLU A 126 6.76 4.57 -8.90
CA GLU A 126 6.85 5.28 -7.62
C GLU A 126 5.50 5.30 -6.88
N ASP A 127 4.38 5.48 -7.60
CA ASP A 127 3.05 5.42 -7.00
C ASP A 127 2.75 4.01 -6.45
N LEU A 128 3.04 2.95 -7.22
CA LEU A 128 2.91 1.55 -6.76
C LEU A 128 3.79 1.23 -5.55
N LEU A 129 5.03 1.74 -5.52
CA LEU A 129 5.93 1.54 -4.37
C LEU A 129 5.39 2.22 -3.12
N ARG A 130 4.82 3.42 -3.25
CA ARG A 130 4.18 4.11 -2.13
C ARG A 130 2.94 3.36 -1.62
N GLU A 131 2.14 2.78 -2.52
CA GLU A 131 1.03 1.91 -2.14
C GLU A 131 1.52 0.67 -1.38
N LEU A 132 2.57 0.00 -1.86
CA LEU A 132 3.20 -1.12 -1.15
C LEU A 132 3.68 -0.70 0.25
N GLU A 133 4.37 0.44 0.37
CA GLU A 133 4.79 0.99 1.66
C GLU A 133 3.61 1.16 2.59
N TYR A 134 2.54 1.79 2.10
CA TYR A 134 1.33 2.02 2.84
C TYR A 134 0.67 0.70 3.31
N HIS A 135 0.61 -0.32 2.46
CA HIS A 135 0.07 -1.63 2.83
C HIS A 135 0.91 -2.35 3.89
N HIS A 136 2.24 -2.23 3.82
CA HIS A 136 3.17 -2.85 4.77
C HIS A 136 3.45 -2.02 6.02
N GLU A 137 2.96 -0.77 6.13
CA GLU A 137 3.20 0.07 7.31
C GLU A 137 2.72 -0.58 8.64
N ASN A 138 1.66 -1.39 8.58
CA ASN A 138 1.12 -2.11 9.75
C ASN A 138 1.78 -3.47 9.98
N ILE A 139 2.35 -4.07 8.94
CA ILE A 139 3.05 -5.36 9.02
C ILE A 139 4.49 -5.05 9.42
N ARG A 140 4.78 -5.11 10.72
CA ARG A 140 6.12 -4.87 11.29
C ARG A 140 7.21 -5.87 10.84
N GLU A 141 7.01 -6.63 9.77
CA GLU A 141 7.81 -7.82 9.45
C GLU A 141 8.47 -7.81 8.07
N TYR A 142 8.16 -6.86 7.18
CA TYR A 142 8.76 -6.88 5.84
C TYR A 142 9.32 -5.53 5.39
N ASP A 143 10.64 -5.49 5.18
CA ASP A 143 11.34 -4.34 4.64
C ASP A 143 11.29 -4.35 3.11
N ILE A 144 10.56 -3.42 2.51
CA ILE A 144 10.44 -3.31 1.05
C ILE A 144 11.51 -2.38 0.42
N SER A 145 12.43 -1.82 1.21
CA SER A 145 13.46 -0.90 0.72
C SER A 145 14.37 -1.54 -0.33
N TRP A 146 14.56 -2.87 -0.29
CA TRP A 146 15.34 -3.58 -1.30
C TRP A 146 14.68 -3.55 -2.69
N ILE A 147 13.35 -3.51 -2.77
CA ILE A 147 12.60 -3.41 -4.04
C ILE A 147 12.92 -2.07 -4.71
N ARG A 148 12.95 -0.99 -3.92
CA ARG A 148 13.35 0.35 -4.42
C ARG A 148 14.76 0.34 -4.97
N LYS A 149 15.70 -0.24 -4.20
CA LYS A 149 17.11 -0.36 -4.59
C LYS A 149 17.28 -1.14 -5.91
N GLU A 150 16.58 -2.25 -6.06
CA GLU A 150 16.58 -3.09 -7.27
C GLU A 150 16.06 -2.32 -8.51
N LEU A 151 15.09 -1.42 -8.31
CA LEU A 151 14.51 -0.57 -9.36
C LEU A 151 15.30 0.74 -9.61
N GLY A 152 16.38 0.98 -8.87
CA GLY A 152 17.13 2.24 -8.90
C GLY A 152 16.27 3.44 -8.52
N ARG A 153 15.46 3.29 -7.47
CA ARG A 153 14.57 4.30 -6.88
C ARG A 153 15.10 4.74 -5.52
#